data_AF-A0A660CID6-F1
#
_entry.id   AF-A0A660CID6-F1
#
_cell.length_a   1.000
_cell.length_b   1.000
_cell.length_c   1.000
_cell.angle_alpha   90.00
_cell.angle_beta   90.00
_cell.angle_gamma   90.00
#
_symmetry.space_group_name_H-M   'P 1'
#
loop_
_entity.id
_entity.type
_entity.pdbx_description
1 polymer ?
#
loop_
_entity_poly.entity_id
_entity_poly.type
_entity_poly.pdbx_seq_one_letter_code
_entity_poly.pdbx_strand_id
1 'polypeptide(L)' 'MSNLAARLRVRRAHSRTRRAVSKAIDTAAATTVRDELITIAQKHGYQKSKARV' A
#
# COMPACT_ATOMS: atom_id res chain seq x y z
N MET A 1 -10.02 -27.17 8.52
CA MET A 1 -10.65 -25.82 8.51
C MET A 1 -9.61 -24.75 8.13
N SER A 2 -10.02 -23.65 7.46
CA SER A 2 -9.38 -22.31 7.50
C SER A 2 -8.52 -21.74 6.34
N ASN A 3 -8.41 -22.37 5.16
CA ASN A 3 -7.61 -21.77 4.06
C ASN A 3 -8.19 -20.46 3.49
N LEU A 4 -9.52 -20.34 3.39
CA LEU A 4 -10.17 -19.14 2.84
C LEU A 4 -10.08 -17.95 3.80
N ALA A 5 -10.28 -18.20 5.10
CA ALA A 5 -10.17 -17.18 6.14
C ALA A 5 -8.74 -16.64 6.26
N ALA A 6 -7.73 -17.51 6.17
CA ALA A 6 -6.33 -17.10 6.13
C ALA A 6 -6.03 -16.21 4.92
N ARG A 7 -6.44 -16.62 3.72
CA ARG A 7 -6.29 -15.80 2.49
C ARG A 7 -7.02 -14.45 2.59
N LEU A 8 -8.19 -14.41 3.22
CA LEU A 8 -8.95 -13.18 3.43
C LEU A 8 -8.22 -12.21 4.37
N ARG A 9 -7.62 -12.73 5.46
CA ARG A 9 -6.80 -11.92 6.38
C ARG A 9 -5.60 -11.32 5.68
N VAL A 10 -4.87 -12.11 4.89
CA VAL A 10 -3.73 -11.63 4.08
C VAL A 10 -4.20 -10.52 3.13
N ARG A 11 -5.27 -10.73 2.37
CA ARG A 11 -5.80 -9.71 1.44
C ARG A 11 -6.18 -8.40 2.15
N ARG A 12 -6.84 -8.49 3.31
CA ARG A 12 -7.21 -7.32 4.12
C ARG A 12 -5.98 -6.59 4.66
N ALA A 13 -4.97 -7.33 5.12
CA ALA A 13 -3.70 -6.75 5.56
C ALA A 13 -3.03 -5.98 4.42
N HIS A 14 -2.90 -6.58 3.23
CA HIS A 14 -2.36 -5.89 2.05
C HIS A 14 -3.16 -4.63 1.69
N SER A 15 -4.49 -4.68 1.72
CA SER A 15 -5.34 -3.51 1.43
C SER A 15 -5.14 -2.38 2.46
N ARG A 16 -5.02 -2.72 3.75
CA ARG A 16 -4.75 -1.75 4.81
C ARG A 16 -3.38 -1.10 4.64
N THR A 17 -2.35 -1.90 4.37
CA THR A 17 -0.99 -1.39 4.14
C THR A 17 -0.95 -0.45 2.93
N ARG A 18 -1.59 -0.82 1.81
CA ARG A 18 -1.69 0.08 0.64
C ARG A 18 -2.32 1.42 1.00
N ARG A 19 -3.44 1.42 1.72
CA ARG A 19 -4.13 2.65 2.13
C ARG A 19 -3.28 3.50 3.08
N ALA A 20 -2.60 2.87 4.03
CA ALA A 20 -1.73 3.57 4.98
C ALA A 20 -0.54 4.23 4.26
N VAL A 21 0.11 3.51 3.36
CA VAL A 21 1.24 4.03 2.56
C VAL A 21 0.79 5.16 1.65
N SER A 22 -0.33 5.01 0.92
CA SER A 22 -0.87 6.11 0.11
C SER A 22 -1.18 7.34 0.95
N LYS A 23 -1.84 7.17 2.10
CA LYS A 23 -2.13 8.29 3.01
C LYS A 23 -0.85 8.96 3.51
N ALA A 24 0.17 8.19 3.88
CA ALA A 24 1.45 8.72 4.34
C ALA A 24 2.16 9.56 3.25
N ILE A 25 2.13 9.10 1.99
CA ILE A 25 2.67 9.85 0.83
C ILE A 25 1.90 11.16 0.65
N ASP A 26 0.57 11.11 0.70
CA ASP A 26 -0.30 12.27 0.51
C ASP A 26 -0.12 13.31 1.63
N THR A 27 0.09 12.87 2.87
CA THR A 27 0.22 13.76 4.04
C THR A 27 1.67 14.13 4.39
N ALA A 28 2.67 13.57 3.71
CA ALA A 28 4.06 13.87 4.00
C ALA A 28 4.35 15.36 3.76
N ALA A 29 4.83 16.06 4.80
CA ALA A 29 5.14 17.49 4.75
C ALA A 29 6.43 17.78 3.98
N ALA A 30 7.44 16.91 4.11
CA ALA A 30 8.71 17.03 3.41
C ALA A 30 8.69 16.25 2.09
N THR A 31 9.17 16.88 1.02
CA THR A 31 9.27 16.26 -0.32
C THR A 31 10.18 15.02 -0.31
N THR A 32 11.33 15.10 0.39
CA THR A 32 12.27 13.98 0.50
C THR A 32 11.63 12.75 1.14
N VAL A 33 10.87 12.95 2.22
CA VAL A 33 10.12 11.87 2.90
C VAL A 33 9.07 11.28 1.97
N ARG A 34 8.40 12.12 1.17
CA ARG A 34 7.44 11.65 0.17
C ARG A 34 8.11 10.73 -0.86
N ASP A 35 9.28 11.11 -1.37
CA ASP A 35 10.02 10.32 -2.37
C ASP A 35 10.52 8.99 -1.81
N GLU A 36 11.00 8.98 -0.56
CA GLU A 36 11.35 7.74 0.15
C GLU A 36 10.13 6.82 0.31
N LEU A 37 8.98 7.37 0.73
CA LEU A 37 7.74 6.60 0.87
C LEU A 37 7.23 6.06 -0.47
N ILE A 38 7.37 6.82 -1.55
CA ILE A 38 7.06 6.36 -2.92
C ILE A 38 7.98 5.19 -3.31
N THR A 39 9.27 5.31 -3.03
CA THR A 39 10.26 4.27 -3.33
C THR A 39 9.97 2.98 -2.54
N ILE A 40 9.63 3.11 -1.25
CA ILE A 40 9.18 1.99 -0.42
C ILE A 40 7.89 1.38 -1.00
N ALA A 41 6.91 2.19 -1.38
CA ALA A 41 5.67 1.73 -1.97
C ALA A 41 5.89 0.96 -3.28
N GLN A 42 6.82 1.41 -4.12
CA GLN A 42 7.23 0.74 -5.36
C GLN A 42 7.86 -0.63 -5.08
N LYS A 43 8.83 -0.69 -4.16
CA LYS A 43 9.51 -1.93 -3.77
C LYS A 43 8.54 -3.00 -3.25
N HIS A 44 7.47 -2.59 -2.59
CA HIS A 44 6.46 -3.49 -2.06
C HIS A 44 5.24 -3.70 -2.99
N GLY A 45 5.23 -3.14 -4.20
CA GLY A 45 4.13 -3.30 -5.16
C GLY A 45 2.82 -2.64 -4.72
N TYR A 46 2.89 -1.64 -3.83
CA TYR A 46 1.71 -0.94 -3.31
C TYR A 46 1.24 0.22 -4.17
N GLN A 47 2.03 0.58 -5.18
CA GLN A 47 1.69 1.64 -6.13
C GLN A 47 0.27 1.45 -6.69
N LYS A 48 -0.46 2.55 -6.87
CA LYS A 48 -1.75 2.52 -7.58
C LYS A 48 -1.48 2.02 -9.00
N SER A 49 -1.74 0.74 -9.27
CA SER A 49 -2.02 0.30 -10.62
C SER A 49 -3.13 1.21 -11.13
N LYS A 50 -2.84 2.02 -12.17
CA LYS A 50 -3.88 2.78 -12.89
C LYS A 50 -4.97 1.76 -13.19
N ALA A 51 -6.13 1.92 -12.58
CA ALA A 51 -7.29 1.13 -12.93
C ALA A 51 -7.48 1.37 -14.43
N ARG A 52 -7.26 0.33 -15.23
CA ARG A 52 -7.60 0.34 -16.64
C ARG A 52 -9.11 0.44 -16.66
N VAL A 53 -9.61 1.65 -16.90
CA VAL A 53 -11.00 1.92 -17.26
C VAL A 53 -11.24 1.30 -18.64
#